data_AF-A0A9D7IAM1-F1
#
_entry.id   AF-A0A9D7IAM1-F1
#
_cell.length_a   1.000
_cell.length_b   1.000
_cell.length_c   1.000
_cell.angle_alpha   90.00
_cell.angle_beta   90.00
_cell.angle_gamma   90.00
#
_symmetry.space_group_name_H-M   'P 1'
#
loop_
_entity.id
_entity.type
_entity.pdbx_description
1 polymer ?
#
loop_
_entity_poly.entity_id
_entity_poly.type
_entity_poly.pdbx_seq_one_letter_code
_entity_poly.pdbx_strand_id
1 'polypeptide(L)'
;MYSITGEKNIEEKILNLKGYRNNNKPVRLGNDAYTHIQNDVYGQVMVSLMPLYIDKRLTTQPNSKSIDIIHFLLNKIEETMDQPDAGIWEFRNRQQRHCYTYLFHWAGSRAALKIGKEINNQELIIKAEKLRNLAASNIEKCYSQTKRQYSRMVEFASLKFNGCQRKKPFFC
;
A
#
# COMPACT_ATOMS: atom_id res chain seq x y z
N MET A 1 2.83 10.50 -5.07
CA MET A 1 3.23 10.39 -6.49
C MET A 1 3.93 11.68 -6.92
N TYR A 2 4.78 11.65 -7.94
CA TYR A 2 5.49 12.82 -8.48
C TYR A 2 5.64 12.70 -10.00
N SER A 3 5.77 13.81 -10.71
CA SER A 3 6.07 13.83 -12.15
C SER A 3 7.52 13.36 -12.40
N ILE A 4 7.88 13.06 -13.65
CA ILE A 4 9.28 12.76 -13.99
C ILE A 4 10.24 13.93 -13.74
N THR A 5 9.71 15.16 -13.68
CA THR A 5 10.45 16.37 -13.30
C THR A 5 10.47 16.62 -11.78
N GLY A 6 9.85 15.74 -10.99
CA GLY A 6 9.81 15.82 -9.52
C GLY A 6 8.67 16.67 -8.95
N GLU A 7 7.75 17.16 -9.78
CA GLU A 7 6.61 17.97 -9.34
C GLU A 7 5.62 17.13 -8.54
N LYS A 8 5.17 17.67 -7.40
CA LYS A 8 4.21 16.99 -6.51
C LYS A 8 2.76 17.20 -6.93
N ASN A 9 2.46 18.32 -7.59
CA ASN A 9 1.11 18.63 -8.03
C ASN A 9 0.92 18.18 -9.48
N ILE A 10 0.31 17.02 -9.67
CA ILE A 10 0.05 16.41 -10.98
C ILE A 10 -1.46 16.24 -11.21
N GLU A 11 -2.22 17.27 -10.83
CA GLU A 11 -3.66 17.33 -10.99
C GLU A 11 -4.07 17.01 -12.44
N GLU A 12 -5.03 16.11 -12.57
CA GLU A 12 -5.50 15.65 -13.87
C GLU A 12 -6.40 16.71 -14.52
N LYS A 13 -6.15 17.02 -15.79
CA LYS A 13 -6.94 17.95 -16.59
C LYS A 13 -7.47 17.25 -17.84
N ILE A 14 -8.70 17.55 -18.21
CA ILE A 14 -9.29 17.09 -19.47
C ILE A 14 -8.91 18.08 -20.57
N LEU A 15 -8.32 17.57 -21.64
CA LEU A 15 -7.95 18.36 -22.81
C LEU A 15 -8.99 18.19 -23.91
N ASN A 16 -9.31 19.29 -24.60
CA ASN A 16 -10.18 19.26 -25.77
C ASN A 16 -9.43 18.77 -27.02
N LEU A 17 -8.97 17.53 -26.99
CA LEU A 17 -8.27 16.88 -28.10
C LEU A 17 -9.14 15.74 -28.67
N LYS A 18 -8.95 15.44 -29.96
CA LYS A 18 -9.71 14.37 -30.64
C LYS A 18 -9.44 12.97 -30.05
N GLY A 19 -8.31 12.79 -29.38
CA GLY A 19 -7.89 11.51 -28.81
C GLY A 19 -7.45 10.51 -29.87
N TYR A 20 -7.02 9.32 -29.42
CA TYR A 20 -6.56 8.27 -30.33
C TYR A 20 -7.67 7.83 -31.28
N ARG A 21 -7.33 7.64 -32.57
CA ARG A 21 -8.28 7.27 -33.65
C ARG A 21 -9.51 8.18 -33.77
N ASN A 22 -9.38 9.46 -33.42
CA ASN A 22 -10.44 10.48 -33.49
C ASN A 22 -11.66 10.27 -32.58
N ASN A 23 -11.72 9.18 -31.80
CA ASN A 23 -12.91 8.81 -31.03
C ASN A 23 -12.61 8.44 -29.56
N ASN A 24 -11.35 8.27 -29.17
CA ASN A 24 -11.02 7.91 -27.78
C ASN A 24 -10.94 9.17 -26.89
N LYS A 25 -12.08 9.54 -26.32
CA LYS A 25 -12.23 10.65 -25.39
C LYS A 25 -12.70 10.15 -24.01
N PRO A 26 -12.40 10.88 -22.92
CA PRO A 26 -11.63 12.14 -22.87
C PRO A 26 -10.11 11.92 -22.93
N VAL A 27 -9.37 12.90 -23.47
CA VAL A 27 -7.91 12.96 -23.35
C VAL A 27 -7.56 13.63 -22.03
N ARG A 28 -6.70 12.99 -21.24
CA ARG A 28 -6.32 13.42 -19.89
C ARG A 28 -4.83 13.71 -19.84
N LEU A 29 -4.46 14.79 -19.14
CA LEU A 29 -3.08 15.16 -18.83
C LEU A 29 -2.94 15.23 -17.31
N GLY A 30 -1.95 14.53 -16.75
CA GLY A 30 -1.74 14.42 -15.30
C GLY A 30 -1.95 12.99 -14.80
N ASN A 31 -2.11 12.82 -13.49
CA ASN A 31 -2.35 11.51 -12.90
C ASN A 31 -3.31 11.59 -11.69
N ASP A 32 -4.55 11.13 -11.88
CA ASP A 32 -5.58 11.09 -10.84
C ASP A 32 -5.16 10.27 -9.60
N ALA A 33 -4.31 9.25 -9.80
CA ALA A 33 -3.82 8.40 -8.72
C ALA A 33 -2.91 9.13 -7.71
N TYR A 34 -2.49 10.37 -8.00
CA TYR A 34 -1.71 11.16 -7.04
C TYR A 34 -2.46 11.45 -5.73
N THR A 35 -3.80 11.40 -5.77
CA THR A 35 -4.67 11.57 -4.59
C THR A 35 -4.95 10.26 -3.86
N HIS A 36 -4.60 9.11 -4.44
CA HIS A 36 -4.90 7.80 -3.88
C HIS A 36 -3.98 7.46 -2.71
N ILE A 37 -4.57 6.91 -1.66
CA ILE A 37 -3.84 6.30 -0.55
C ILE A 37 -3.62 4.84 -0.91
N GLN A 38 -2.36 4.38 -0.82
CA GLN A 38 -1.92 3.00 -1.04
C GLN A 38 -1.17 2.54 0.20
N ASN A 39 -1.75 1.63 0.98
CA ASN A 39 -1.17 1.20 2.26
C ASN A 39 -0.23 0.00 2.08
N ASP A 40 -0.26 -0.67 0.94
CA ASP A 40 0.63 -1.79 0.59
C ASP A 40 2.09 -1.35 0.45
N VAL A 41 2.33 -0.07 0.13
CA VAL A 41 3.67 0.51 -0.08
C VAL A 41 4.59 0.34 1.13
N TYR A 42 4.07 0.40 2.36
CA TYR A 42 4.89 0.25 3.56
C TYR A 42 5.51 -1.14 3.65
N GLY A 43 4.75 -2.17 3.26
CA GLY A 43 5.22 -3.53 3.17
C GLY A 43 6.21 -3.73 2.04
N GLN A 44 5.94 -3.15 0.87
CA GLN A 44 6.84 -3.21 -0.30
C GLN A 44 8.20 -2.61 0.00
N VAL A 45 8.24 -1.39 0.56
CA VAL A 45 9.50 -0.72 0.92
C VAL A 45 10.26 -1.55 1.96
N MET A 46 9.58 -2.11 2.97
CA MET A 46 10.22 -2.99 3.95
C MET A 46 10.89 -4.21 3.30
N VAL A 47 10.20 -4.87 2.35
CA VAL A 47 10.76 -6.00 1.61
C VAL A 47 11.97 -5.57 0.78
N SER A 48 11.92 -4.40 0.12
CA SER A 48 13.04 -3.85 -0.66
C SER A 48 14.25 -3.46 0.19
N LEU A 49 14.05 -3.08 1.45
CA LEU A 49 15.14 -2.73 2.37
C LEU A 49 15.84 -3.96 2.96
N MET A 50 15.13 -5.09 3.10
CA MET A 50 15.66 -6.29 3.75
C MET A 50 17.03 -6.76 3.21
N PRO A 51 17.31 -6.80 1.89
CA PRO A 51 18.62 -7.19 1.37
C PRO A 51 19.78 -6.38 1.95
N LEU A 52 19.57 -5.10 2.28
CA LEU A 52 20.60 -4.23 2.87
C LEU A 52 21.09 -4.70 4.25
N TYR A 53 20.32 -5.55 4.92
CA TYR A 53 20.65 -6.08 6.24
C TYR A 53 21.14 -7.53 6.17
N ILE A 54 20.56 -8.34 5.27
CA ILE A 54 20.79 -9.79 5.26
C ILE A 54 21.85 -10.23 4.23
N ASP A 55 22.06 -9.45 3.17
CA ASP A 55 22.99 -9.83 2.09
C ASP A 55 24.43 -9.49 2.49
N LYS A 56 25.21 -10.53 2.81
CA LYS A 56 26.62 -10.40 3.24
C LYS A 56 27.55 -9.83 2.18
N ARG A 57 27.11 -9.73 0.92
CA ARG A 57 27.89 -9.08 -0.16
C ARG A 57 27.85 -7.56 -0.05
N LEU A 58 26.85 -7.01 0.63
CA LEU A 58 26.76 -5.59 0.91
C LEU A 58 27.57 -5.28 2.16
N THR A 59 28.52 -4.35 2.05
CA THR A 59 29.41 -3.95 3.16
C THR A 59 28.82 -2.86 4.05
N THR A 60 27.64 -2.34 3.68
CA THR A 60 26.96 -1.27 4.41
C THR A 60 26.45 -1.81 5.73
N GLN A 61 26.98 -1.28 6.83
CA GLN A 61 26.50 -1.63 8.16
C GLN A 61 25.20 -0.86 8.48
N PRO A 62 24.24 -1.49 9.17
CA PRO A 62 23.08 -0.80 9.72
C PRO A 62 23.52 0.39 10.59
N ASN A 63 22.85 1.52 10.46
CA ASN A 63 23.03 2.66 11.37
C ASN A 63 21.71 3.01 12.05
N SER A 64 21.74 3.89 13.06
CA SER A 64 20.55 4.25 13.83
C SER A 64 19.40 4.75 12.94
N LYS A 65 19.71 5.64 11.98
CA LYS A 65 18.72 6.18 11.04
C LYS A 65 18.08 5.10 10.17
N SER A 66 18.84 4.10 9.73
CA SER A 66 18.28 3.02 8.92
C SER A 66 17.33 2.14 9.75
N ILE A 67 17.63 1.93 11.03
CA ILE A 67 16.75 1.21 11.97
C ILE A 67 15.47 2.00 12.25
N ASP A 68 15.56 3.32 12.42
CA ASP A 68 14.38 4.19 12.63
C ASP A 68 13.38 4.08 11.47
N ILE A 69 13.87 3.94 10.23
CA ILE A 69 13.03 3.70 9.05
C ILE A 69 12.27 2.37 9.18
N ILE A 70 12.91 1.32 9.69
CA ILE A 70 12.26 0.02 9.89
C ILE A 70 11.13 0.12 10.92
N HIS A 71 11.38 0.80 12.05
CA HIS A 71 10.34 1.04 13.06
C HIS A 71 9.21 1.89 12.49
N PHE A 72 9.52 2.96 11.76
CA PHE A 72 8.52 3.79 11.10
C PHE A 72 7.63 2.98 10.15
N LEU A 73 8.21 2.13 9.31
CA LEU A 73 7.45 1.30 8.37
C LEU A 73 6.57 0.28 9.09
N LEU A 74 7.05 -0.37 10.16
CA LEU A 74 6.21 -1.27 10.96
C LEU A 74 5.09 -0.53 11.69
N ASN A 75 5.35 0.67 12.20
CA ASN A 75 4.30 1.51 12.79
C ASN A 75 3.23 1.84 11.75
N LYS A 76 3.63 2.17 10.52
CA LYS A 76 2.69 2.41 9.43
C LYS A 76 1.90 1.17 9.04
N ILE A 77 2.52 -0.01 9.00
CA ILE A 77 1.80 -1.27 8.78
C ILE A 77 0.76 -1.49 9.89
N GLU A 78 1.11 -1.27 11.16
CA GLU A 78 0.16 -1.39 12.28
C GLU A 78 -1.00 -0.39 12.18
N GLU A 79 -0.70 0.89 11.94
CA GLU A 79 -1.69 1.96 11.80
C GLU A 79 -2.65 1.74 10.63
N THR A 80 -2.15 1.17 9.54
CA THR A 80 -2.90 1.05 8.27
C THR A 80 -3.49 -0.33 8.01
N MET A 81 -3.26 -1.31 8.89
CA MET A 81 -3.70 -2.70 8.72
C MET A 81 -5.18 -2.78 8.27
N ASP A 82 -6.09 -2.13 8.99
CA ASP A 82 -7.54 -2.18 8.69
C ASP A 82 -8.08 -0.92 7.98
N GLN A 83 -7.21 -0.10 7.40
CA GLN A 83 -7.61 1.12 6.70
C GLN A 83 -7.92 0.84 5.22
N PRO A 84 -9.03 1.35 4.67
CA PRO A 84 -9.30 1.28 3.24
C PRO A 84 -8.21 1.99 2.41
N ASP A 85 -7.87 1.41 1.27
CA ASP A 85 -6.96 2.01 0.29
C ASP A 85 -7.46 1.79 -1.14
N ALA A 86 -6.80 2.38 -2.12
CA ALA A 86 -7.18 2.24 -3.53
C ALA A 86 -6.72 0.90 -4.16
N GLY A 87 -5.88 0.14 -3.46
CA GLY A 87 -5.14 -1.00 -3.96
C GLY A 87 -4.27 -0.69 -5.18
N ILE A 88 -3.66 -1.73 -5.76
CA ILE A 88 -2.85 -1.64 -6.99
C ILE A 88 -3.65 -1.37 -8.26
N TRP A 89 -4.96 -1.44 -8.17
CA TRP A 89 -5.85 -1.33 -9.33
C TRP A 89 -6.36 0.08 -9.54
N GLU A 90 -6.11 0.97 -8.58
CA GLU A 90 -6.34 2.42 -8.68
C GLU A 90 -7.72 2.77 -9.24
N PHE A 91 -8.75 2.06 -8.76
CA PHE A 91 -10.10 2.33 -9.20
C PHE A 91 -10.54 3.71 -8.71
N ARG A 92 -10.94 4.56 -9.66
CA ARG A 92 -11.48 5.89 -9.36
C ARG A 92 -12.64 5.79 -8.38
N ASN A 93 -12.59 6.63 -7.34
CA ASN A 93 -13.62 6.77 -6.30
C ASN A 93 -13.94 5.49 -5.49
N ARG A 94 -13.02 4.52 -5.43
CA ARG A 94 -13.22 3.30 -4.64
C ARG A 94 -12.03 3.09 -3.72
N GLN A 95 -12.32 2.98 -2.43
CA GLN A 95 -11.37 2.51 -1.43
C GLN A 95 -11.95 1.32 -0.69
N GLN A 96 -11.15 0.28 -0.50
CA GLN A 96 -11.55 -0.96 0.15
C GLN A 96 -10.40 -1.55 0.96
N ARG A 97 -10.70 -2.56 1.77
CA ARG A 97 -9.68 -3.39 2.42
C ARG A 97 -9.27 -4.49 1.45
N HIS A 98 -8.08 -4.35 0.89
CA HIS A 98 -7.59 -5.22 -0.16
C HIS A 98 -6.76 -6.39 0.39
N CYS A 99 -7.02 -7.59 -0.13
CA CYS A 99 -6.22 -8.79 0.17
C CYS A 99 -4.74 -8.56 -0.15
N TYR A 100 -4.48 -7.79 -1.20
CA TYR A 100 -3.14 -7.44 -1.63
C TYR A 100 -2.38 -6.58 -0.61
N THR A 101 -3.06 -5.64 0.06
CA THR A 101 -2.48 -4.83 1.13
C THR A 101 -2.09 -5.70 2.31
N TYR A 102 -2.97 -6.61 2.73
CA TYR A 102 -2.64 -7.59 3.78
C TYR A 102 -1.46 -8.49 3.40
N LEU A 103 -1.38 -8.92 2.14
CA LEU A 103 -0.24 -9.70 1.64
C LEU A 103 1.08 -8.95 1.80
N PHE A 104 1.12 -7.66 1.44
CA PHE A 104 2.34 -6.86 1.60
C PHE A 104 2.64 -6.47 3.05
N HIS A 105 1.62 -6.24 3.87
CA HIS A 105 1.81 -6.08 5.32
C HIS A 105 2.40 -7.35 5.95
N TRP A 106 1.94 -8.53 5.53
CA TRP A 106 2.52 -9.82 5.94
C TRP A 106 3.96 -9.97 5.46
N ALA A 107 4.21 -9.74 4.17
CA ALA A 107 5.55 -9.88 3.58
C ALA A 107 6.55 -8.89 4.20
N GLY A 108 6.14 -7.64 4.37
CA GLY A 108 6.91 -6.60 5.04
C GLY A 108 7.19 -6.94 6.51
N SER A 109 6.18 -7.38 7.26
CA SER A 109 6.39 -7.81 8.65
C SER A 109 7.34 -9.01 8.75
N ARG A 110 7.25 -9.96 7.82
CA ARG A 110 8.19 -11.10 7.74
C ARG A 110 9.62 -10.66 7.40
N ALA A 111 9.76 -9.65 6.53
CA ALA A 111 11.05 -9.04 6.22
C ALA A 111 11.64 -8.33 7.45
N ALA A 112 10.85 -7.52 8.15
CA ALA A 112 11.26 -6.85 9.39
C ALA A 112 11.66 -7.85 10.48
N LEU A 113 10.95 -8.98 10.58
CA LEU A 113 11.31 -10.07 11.50
C LEU A 113 12.69 -10.66 11.18
N LYS A 114 13.03 -10.84 9.89
CA LYS A 114 14.36 -11.31 9.47
C LYS A 114 15.43 -10.27 9.81
N ILE A 115 15.17 -8.99 9.53
CA ILE A 115 16.06 -7.88 9.87
C ILE A 115 16.32 -7.85 11.38
N GLY A 116 15.26 -7.91 12.19
CA GLY A 116 15.35 -7.89 13.66
C GLY A 116 16.19 -9.03 14.23
N LYS A 117 16.10 -10.23 13.64
CA LYS A 117 16.97 -11.36 14.01
C LYS A 117 18.44 -11.10 13.66
N GLU A 118 18.71 -10.55 12.49
CA GLU A 118 20.08 -10.26 12.03
C GLU A 118 20.78 -9.22 12.91
N ILE A 119 20.05 -8.18 13.34
CA ILE A 119 20.59 -7.10 14.20
C ILE A 119 20.35 -7.36 15.70
N ASN A 120 19.83 -8.53 16.07
CA ASN A 120 19.49 -8.93 17.44
C ASN A 120 18.60 -7.91 18.21
N ASN A 121 17.62 -7.31 17.54
CA ASN A 121 16.67 -6.37 18.14
C ASN A 121 15.36 -7.08 18.52
N GLN A 122 15.17 -7.33 19.83
CA GLN A 122 14.03 -8.08 20.36
C GLN A 122 12.69 -7.36 20.22
N GLU A 123 12.67 -6.03 20.40
CA GLU A 123 11.44 -5.23 20.25
C GLU A 123 10.91 -5.35 18.82
N LEU A 124 11.81 -5.21 17.85
CA LEU A 124 11.51 -5.33 16.42
C LEU A 124 10.97 -6.73 16.08
N ILE A 125 11.58 -7.78 16.62
CA ILE A 125 11.15 -9.17 16.44
C ILE A 125 9.71 -9.38 16.95
N ILE A 126 9.43 -8.96 18.18
CA ILE A 126 8.12 -9.15 18.82
C ILE A 126 7.04 -8.43 18.02
N LYS A 127 7.28 -7.16 17.66
CA LYS A 127 6.32 -6.36 16.89
C LYS A 127 6.08 -6.94 15.51
N ALA A 128 7.14 -7.29 14.79
CA ALA A 128 7.05 -7.87 13.45
C ALA A 128 6.29 -9.20 13.45
N GLU A 129 6.50 -10.05 14.46
CA GLU A 129 5.78 -11.32 14.60
C GLU A 129 4.28 -11.11 14.84
N LYS A 130 3.91 -10.20 15.75
CA LYS A 130 2.50 -9.83 16.00
C LYS A 130 1.82 -9.39 14.70
N LEU A 131 2.42 -8.46 13.96
CA LEU A 131 1.85 -7.90 12.73
C LEU A 131 1.80 -8.92 11.59
N ARG A 132 2.82 -9.77 11.46
CA ARG A 132 2.80 -10.90 10.51
C ARG A 132 1.61 -11.80 10.75
N ASN A 133 1.35 -12.19 12.00
CA ASN A 133 0.26 -13.09 12.35
C ASN A 133 -1.12 -12.43 12.12
N LEU A 134 -1.25 -11.15 12.46
CA LEU A 134 -2.46 -10.38 12.19
C LEU A 134 -2.75 -10.28 10.70
N ALA A 135 -1.75 -9.92 9.89
CA ALA A 135 -1.89 -9.86 8.44
C ALA A 135 -2.24 -11.22 7.83
N ALA A 136 -1.62 -12.31 8.30
CA ALA A 136 -1.97 -13.67 7.89
C ALA A 136 -3.44 -13.99 8.17
N SER A 137 -3.94 -13.69 9.37
CA SER A 137 -5.36 -13.86 9.71
C SER A 137 -6.29 -13.05 8.78
N ASN A 138 -5.89 -11.83 8.42
CA ASN A 138 -6.67 -11.00 7.49
C ASN A 138 -6.64 -11.51 6.04
N ILE A 139 -5.54 -12.14 5.60
CA ILE A 139 -5.48 -12.80 4.29
C ILE A 139 -6.50 -13.95 4.23
N GLU A 140 -6.60 -14.78 5.28
CA GLU A 140 -7.57 -15.88 5.32
C GLU A 140 -9.03 -15.40 5.22
N LYS A 141 -9.34 -14.21 5.76
CA LYS A 141 -10.67 -13.58 5.60
C LYS A 141 -10.99 -13.19 4.16
N CYS A 142 -10.00 -13.14 3.28
CA CYS A 142 -10.18 -12.87 1.86
C CYS A 142 -10.43 -14.15 1.04
N TYR A 143 -10.42 -15.34 1.65
CA TYR A 143 -10.72 -16.57 0.92
C TYR A 143 -12.23 -16.76 0.75
N SER A 144 -12.68 -16.97 -0.50
CA SER A 144 -14.07 -17.27 -0.82
C SER A 144 -14.26 -18.78 -0.98
N GLN A 145 -14.97 -19.41 -0.03
CA GLN A 145 -15.22 -20.85 -0.05
C GLN A 145 -16.01 -21.29 -1.29
N THR A 146 -16.98 -20.47 -1.72
CA THR A 146 -17.83 -20.74 -2.89
C THR A 146 -17.03 -20.74 -4.18
N LYS A 147 -16.15 -19.74 -4.37
CA LYS A 147 -15.34 -19.58 -5.58
C LYS A 147 -14.02 -20.35 -5.52
N ARG A 148 -13.66 -20.92 -4.35
CA ARG A 148 -12.39 -21.60 -4.05
C ARG A 148 -11.15 -20.78 -4.45
N GLN A 149 -11.20 -19.48 -4.16
CA GLN A 149 -10.12 -18.55 -4.49
C GLN A 149 -10.07 -17.39 -3.50
N TYR A 150 -8.92 -16.74 -3.41
CA TYR A 150 -8.78 -15.46 -2.71
C TYR A 150 -9.40 -14.33 -3.53
N SER A 151 -10.27 -13.55 -2.91
CA SER A 151 -10.87 -12.36 -3.50
C SER A 151 -9.92 -11.16 -3.41
N ARG A 152 -10.13 -10.17 -4.29
CA ARG A 152 -9.36 -8.92 -4.30
C ARG A 152 -9.50 -8.10 -3.01
N MET A 153 -10.63 -8.25 -2.33
CA MET A 153 -11.02 -7.52 -1.13
C MET A 153 -11.71 -8.47 -0.17
N VAL A 154 -11.78 -8.12 1.11
CA VAL A 154 -12.62 -8.86 2.07
C VAL A 154 -14.08 -8.75 1.60
N GLU A 155 -14.74 -9.87 1.35
CA GLU A 155 -16.17 -9.92 1.00
C GLU A 155 -17.00 -9.53 2.24
N PHE A 156 -17.05 -8.24 2.59
CA PHE A 156 -18.08 -7.73 3.49
C PHE A 156 -19.38 -7.60 2.69
N ALA A 157 -20.45 -8.22 3.18
CA ALA A 157 -21.81 -7.98 2.70
C ALA A 157 -22.05 -6.46 2.66
N SER A 158 -22.15 -5.91 1.45
CA SER A 158 -22.48 -4.52 1.12
C SER A 158 -22.27 -3.51 2.25
N LEU A 159 -21.04 -2.98 2.40
CA LEU A 159 -20.93 -1.64 2.97
C LEU A 159 -21.61 -0.69 1.97
N LYS A 160 -22.87 -0.35 2.25
CA LYS A 160 -23.51 0.82 1.65
C LYS A 160 -22.61 2.00 1.96
N PHE A 161 -21.94 2.53 0.93
CA PHE A 161 -21.26 3.80 1.02
C PHE A 161 -22.32 4.89 1.23
N ASN A 162 -22.71 5.11 2.47
CA ASN A 162 -23.29 6.39 2.86
C ASN A 162 -22.14 7.40 2.82
N GLY A 163 -22.27 8.38 1.92
CA GLY A 163 -21.21 9.24 1.46
C GLY A 163 -20.30 9.79 2.57
N CYS A 164 -19.01 9.54 2.43
CA CYS A 164 -18.00 10.36 3.08
C CYS A 164 -17.90 11.66 2.28
N GLN A 165 -18.79 12.61 2.59
CA GLN A 165 -18.66 13.98 2.12
C GLN A 165 -17.40 14.61 2.73
N ARG A 166 -16.31 14.66 1.98
CA ARG A 166 -15.36 15.76 2.15
C ARG A 166 -15.92 16.95 1.38
N LYS A 167 -16.52 17.88 2.12
CA LYS A 167 -16.92 19.21 1.66
C LYS A 167 -15.74 19.90 0.97
N LYS A 168 -15.80 20.05 -0.36
CA LYS A 168 -15.40 21.29 -1.07
C LYS A 168 -16.29 21.44 -2.31
N PRO A 169 -16.77 22.66 -2.62
CA PRO A 169 -17.77 22.87 -3.66
C PRO A 169 -17.06 22.84 -5.02
N PHE A 170 -17.52 21.98 -5.92
CA PHE A 170 -17.23 22.13 -7.34
C PHE A 170 -18.55 22.43 -8.04
N PHE A 171 -18.61 23.63 -8.60
CA PHE A 171 -19.60 24.05 -9.59
C PHE A 171 -19.43 23.23 -10.87
N CYS A 172 -20.55 23.12 -11.59
CA CYS A 172 -20.84 22.33 -12.79
C CYS A 172 -19.73 22.22 -13.84
#